data_AF-A0A1V4YWC4-F1
#
_entry.id   AF-A0A1V4YWC4-F1
#
_cell.length_a   1.000
_cell.length_b   1.000
_cell.length_c   1.000
_cell.angle_alpha   90.00
_cell.angle_beta   90.00
_cell.angle_gamma   90.00
#
_symmetry.space_group_name_H-M   'P 1'
#
loop_
_entity.id
_entity.type
_entity.pdbx_description
1 polymer ?
#
loop_
_entity_poly.entity_id
_entity_poly.type
_entity_poly.pdbx_seq_one_letter_code
_entity_poly.pdbx_strand_id
1 'polypeptide(L)'
;MLVIESEESVEVYDTTNRVARVSSLIATINEQNLLDWYGTLMLDGRCNDIEQLSRLRGRILTLSFKCKNKGYHGLIALTSEPSDSGEQCRIDFRGVDLLYIVR
;
A
#
# COMPACT_ATOMS: atom_id res chain seq x y z
N MET A 1 -14.60 12.59 1.65
CA MET A 1 -13.79 11.39 1.43
C MET A 1 -12.88 11.64 0.25
N LEU A 2 -11.57 11.45 0.41
CA LEU A 2 -10.58 11.63 -0.64
C LEU A 2 -10.12 10.25 -1.14
N VAL A 3 -10.05 10.07 -2.46
CA VAL A 3 -9.52 8.84 -3.08
C VAL A 3 -8.23 9.17 -3.83
N ILE A 4 -7.19 8.38 -3.59
CA ILE A 4 -5.89 8.47 -4.25
C ILE A 4 -5.65 7.17 -5.00
N GLU A 5 -5.49 7.29 -6.31
CA GLU A 5 -5.15 6.18 -7.20
C GLU A 5 -3.76 6.43 -7.76
N SER A 6 -2.87 5.45 -7.64
CA SER A 6 -1.52 5.48 -8.18
C SER A 6 -1.27 4.24 -9.02
N GLU A 7 -0.94 4.45 -10.28
CA GLU A 7 -0.41 3.43 -11.20
C GLU A 7 1.12 3.58 -11.37
N GLU A 8 1.74 4.44 -10.56
CA GLU A 8 3.19 4.61 -10.52
C GLU A 8 3.81 3.57 -9.57
N SER A 9 5.15 3.43 -9.57
CA SER A 9 5.86 2.50 -8.68
C SER A 9 5.55 2.78 -7.21
N VAL A 10 4.73 1.92 -6.60
CA VAL A 10 4.44 1.90 -5.17
C VAL A 10 5.45 0.97 -4.51
N GLU A 11 6.19 1.47 -3.53
CA GLU A 11 7.21 0.70 -2.81
C GLU A 11 6.77 0.46 -1.36
N VAL A 12 6.86 -0.79 -0.92
CA VAL A 12 6.54 -1.21 0.46
C VAL A 12 7.82 -1.64 1.15
N TYR A 13 8.01 -1.22 2.40
CA TYR A 13 9.20 -1.48 3.20
C TYR A 13 8.85 -2.08 4.55
N ASP A 14 9.68 -3.02 5.01
CA ASP A 14 9.80 -3.40 6.42
C ASP A 14 11.03 -2.69 6.99
N THR A 15 10.80 -1.70 7.85
CA THR A 15 11.82 -0.74 8.31
C THR A 15 12.53 -0.04 7.13
N THR A 16 13.78 -0.40 6.84
CA THR A 16 14.58 0.16 5.74
C THR A 16 14.65 -0.76 4.51
N ASN A 17 14.19 -2.00 4.62
CA ASN A 17 14.31 -2.98 3.55
C ASN A 17 13.06 -2.94 2.66
N ARG A 18 13.23 -2.73 1.36
CA ARG A 18 12.10 -2.83 0.41
C ARG A 18 11.68 -4.29 0.28
N VAL A 19 10.41 -4.58 0.56
CA VAL A 19 9.84 -5.94 0.58
C VAL A 19 8.89 -6.19 -0.59
N ALA A 20 8.36 -5.14 -1.21
CA ALA A 20 7.56 -5.28 -2.42
C ALA A 20 7.62 -4.03 -3.30
N ARG A 21 7.46 -4.26 -4.60
CA ARG A 21 7.04 -3.25 -5.56
C ARG A 21 5.65 -3.61 -6.08
N VAL A 22 4.71 -2.73 -5.83
CA VAL A 22 3.30 -2.89 -6.13
C VAL A 22 3.01 -2.14 -7.45
N SER A 23 2.21 -2.73 -8.33
CA SER A 23 1.93 -2.17 -9.66
C SER A 23 0.92 -1.02 -9.60
N SER A 24 -0.05 -1.11 -8.70
CA SER A 24 -0.96 0.00 -8.43
C SER A 24 -1.54 -0.03 -7.01
N LEU A 25 -2.04 1.11 -6.59
CA LEU A 25 -2.62 1.37 -5.28
C LEU A 25 -3.91 2.16 -5.44
N ILE A 26 -4.92 1.80 -4.67
CA ILE A 26 -6.08 2.65 -4.40
C ILE A 26 -6.18 2.87 -2.90
N ALA A 27 -6.16 4.12 -2.45
CA ALA A 27 -6.31 4.50 -1.05
C ALA A 27 -7.48 5.46 -0.86
N THR A 28 -8.33 5.18 0.12
CA THR A 28 -9.44 6.03 0.54
C THR A 28 -9.13 6.63 1.90
N ILE A 29 -9.26 7.95 2.01
CA ILE A 29 -8.94 8.74 3.20
C ILE A 29 -10.17 9.47 3.68
N ASN A 30 -10.46 9.36 4.98
CA ASN A 30 -11.47 10.14 5.65
C ASN A 30 -10.95 11.58 5.88
N GLU A 31 -11.52 12.56 5.19
CA GLU A 31 -11.10 13.97 5.31
C GLU A 31 -11.38 14.58 6.69
N GLN A 32 -12.31 14.00 7.46
CA GLN A 32 -12.61 14.44 8.83
C GLN A 32 -11.66 13.82 9.86
N ASN A 33 -11.01 12.70 9.50
CA ASN A 33 -10.03 12.02 10.33
C ASN A 33 -8.96 11.38 9.45
N LEU A 34 -7.87 12.09 9.21
CA LEU A 34 -6.83 11.65 8.28
C LEU A 34 -6.03 10.41 8.75
N LEU A 35 -6.24 9.96 10.00
CA LEU A 35 -5.72 8.69 10.50
C LEU A 35 -6.60 7.50 10.09
N ASP A 36 -7.81 7.76 9.61
CA ASP A 36 -8.75 6.75 9.13
C ASP A 36 -8.67 6.68 7.60
N TRP A 37 -7.72 5.85 7.13
CA TRP A 37 -7.56 5.54 5.72
C TRP A 37 -7.30 4.06 5.51
N TYR A 38 -7.67 3.56 4.33
CA TYR A 38 -7.57 2.16 3.94
C TYR A 38 -7.36 2.07 2.44
N GLY A 39 -6.95 0.92 1.96
CA GLY A 39 -6.76 0.74 0.53
C GLY A 39 -6.43 -0.67 0.13
N THR A 40 -6.15 -0.82 -1.15
CA THR A 40 -5.77 -2.08 -1.78
C THR A 40 -4.48 -1.88 -2.57
N LEU A 41 -3.53 -2.79 -2.34
CA LEU A 41 -2.33 -2.98 -3.14
C LEU A 41 -2.61 -4.02 -4.22
N MET A 42 -2.24 -3.70 -5.45
CA MET A 42 -2.31 -4.61 -6.60
C MET A 42 -0.90 -5.02 -7.00
N LEU A 43 -0.61 -6.31 -7.00
CA LEU A 43 0.68 -6.87 -7.38
C LEU A 43 0.54 -7.72 -8.64
N ASP A 44 1.60 -7.82 -9.43
CA ASP A 44 1.68 -8.85 -10.48
C ASP A 44 1.70 -10.24 -9.82
N GLY A 45 0.79 -11.13 -10.26
CA GLY A 45 0.58 -12.46 -9.68
C GLY A 45 1.82 -13.38 -9.70
N ARG A 46 2.83 -13.07 -10.51
CA ARG A 46 4.06 -13.88 -10.64
C ARG A 46 5.23 -13.42 -9.77
N CYS A 47 5.00 -12.45 -8.87
CA CYS A 47 6.09 -11.82 -8.12
C CYS A 47 6.36 -12.48 -6.76
N ASN A 48 7.65 -12.68 -6.44
CA ASN A 48 8.11 -13.12 -5.10
C ASN A 48 7.66 -12.18 -3.98
N ASP A 49 7.31 -10.93 -4.32
CA ASP A 49 6.83 -9.91 -3.38
C ASP A 49 5.56 -10.36 -2.64
N ILE A 50 4.70 -11.17 -3.27
CA ILE A 50 3.48 -11.70 -2.63
C ILE A 50 3.82 -12.55 -1.41
N GLU A 51 4.80 -13.44 -1.54
CA GLU A 51 5.24 -14.30 -0.46
C GLU A 51 5.89 -13.49 0.67
N GLN A 52 6.68 -12.46 0.33
CA GLN A 52 7.28 -11.57 1.31
C GLN A 52 6.22 -10.82 2.11
N LEU A 53 5.26 -10.19 1.45
CA LEU A 53 4.16 -9.47 2.12
C LEU A 53 3.31 -10.41 2.99
N SER A 54 3.05 -11.63 2.54
CA SER A 54 2.31 -12.64 3.31
C SER A 54 2.98 -12.95 4.66
N ARG A 55 4.32 -13.07 4.66
CA ARG A 55 5.11 -13.36 5.88
C ARG A 55 5.17 -12.18 6.85
N LEU A 56 4.92 -10.97 6.37
CA LEU A 56 4.99 -9.72 7.13
C LEU A 56 3.62 -9.26 7.64
N ARG A 57 2.58 -10.06 7.44
CA ARG A 57 1.23 -9.78 7.93
C ARG A 57 1.21 -9.56 9.44
N GLY A 58 0.49 -8.53 9.88
CA GLY A 58 0.45 -8.12 11.29
C GLY A 58 1.63 -7.25 11.73
N ARG A 59 2.64 -7.03 10.87
CA ARG A 59 3.65 -5.98 11.09
C ARG A 59 3.17 -4.65 10.53
N ILE A 60 3.70 -3.58 11.10
CA ILE A 60 3.56 -2.24 10.55
C ILE A 60 4.58 -2.11 9.41
N LEU A 61 4.09 -1.83 8.22
CA LEU A 61 4.88 -1.61 7.02
C LEU A 61 4.85 -0.14 6.64
N THR A 62 5.87 0.27 5.91
CA THR A 62 5.96 1.60 5.33
C THR A 62 5.56 1.55 3.86
N LEU A 63 4.62 2.39 3.45
CA LEU A 63 4.17 2.56 2.08
C LEU A 63 4.73 3.87 1.54
N SER A 64 5.32 3.86 0.34
CA SER A 64 5.81 5.06 -0.34
C SER A 64 5.40 5.03 -1.81
N PHE A 65 4.79 6.09 -2.32
CA PHE A 65 4.34 6.16 -3.71
C PHE A 65 4.22 7.58 -4.23
N LYS A 66 4.02 7.72 -5.54
CA LYS A 66 3.80 9.00 -6.20
C LYS A 66 2.43 9.03 -6.88
N CYS A 67 1.78 10.19 -6.86
CA CYS A 67 0.55 10.42 -7.61
C CYS A 67 0.46 11.90 -7.99
N LYS A 68 0.28 12.19 -9.29
CA LYS A 68 0.09 13.55 -9.83
C LYS A 68 1.14 14.55 -9.32
N ASN A 69 2.42 14.17 -9.40
CA ASN A 69 3.59 14.95 -8.95
C ASN A 69 3.72 15.18 -7.43
N LYS A 70 2.96 14.45 -6.61
CA LYS A 70 3.11 14.47 -5.15
C LYS A 70 3.66 13.14 -4.67
N GLY A 71 4.63 13.19 -3.76
CA GLY A 71 5.08 12.01 -3.03
C GLY A 71 4.18 11.77 -1.81
N TYR A 72 3.89 10.51 -1.52
CA TYR A 72 3.10 10.11 -0.37
C TYR A 72 3.86 9.04 0.39
N HIS A 73 3.75 9.08 1.71
CA HIS A 73 4.26 8.00 2.54
C HIS A 73 3.45 7.87 3.83
N GLY A 74 3.26 6.63 4.26
CA GLY A 74 2.42 6.31 5.41
C GLY A 74 2.73 4.94 5.99
N LEU A 75 2.31 4.74 7.22
CA LEU A 75 2.39 3.45 7.90
C LEU A 75 1.09 2.68 7.69
N ILE A 76 1.21 1.40 7.30
CA ILE A 76 0.08 0.53 7.00
C ILE A 76 0.20 -0.80 7.73
N ALA A 77 -0.94 -1.45 7.95
CA ALA A 77 -1.04 -2.85 8.34
C ALA A 77 -1.86 -3.60 7.29
N LEU A 78 -1.33 -4.72 6.78
CA LEU A 78 -2.05 -5.57 5.84
C LEU A 78 -3.21 -6.27 6.56
N THR A 79 -4.41 -6.20 6.00
CA THR A 79 -5.65 -6.71 6.61
C THR A 79 -6.19 -7.96 5.91
N SER A 80 -5.86 -8.18 4.63
CA SER A 80 -6.29 -9.37 3.88
C SER A 80 -5.14 -10.33 3.60
N GLU A 81 -5.48 -11.54 3.14
CA GLU A 81 -4.52 -12.39 2.46
C GLU A 81 -4.39 -11.90 1.01
N PRO A 82 -3.26 -12.21 0.36
CA PRO A 82 -3.19 -12.19 -1.08
C PRO A 82 -4.37 -12.96 -1.67
N SER A 83 -5.22 -12.26 -2.40
CA SER A 83 -6.28 -12.87 -3.19
C SER A 83 -5.91 -12.77 -4.66
N ASP A 84 -5.85 -13.93 -5.31
CA ASP A 84 -5.58 -13.99 -6.73
C ASP A 84 -6.84 -13.55 -7.50
N SER A 85 -6.66 -12.60 -8.42
CA SER A 85 -7.70 -12.11 -9.33
C SER A 85 -7.32 -12.36 -10.79
N GLY A 86 -6.46 -13.34 -11.05
CA GLY A 86 -6.00 -13.76 -12.38
C GLY A 86 -4.57 -13.31 -12.63
N GLU A 87 -4.38 -12.23 -13.39
CA GLU A 87 -3.03 -11.69 -13.66
C GLU A 87 -2.50 -10.82 -12.52
N GLN A 88 -3.37 -10.43 -11.59
CA GLN A 88 -3.03 -9.57 -10.46
C GLN A 88 -3.46 -10.19 -9.14
N CYS A 89 -2.64 -9.96 -8.13
CA CYS A 89 -2.91 -10.29 -6.75
C CYS A 89 -3.31 -9.03 -5.98
N ARG A 90 -4.33 -9.14 -5.12
CA ARG A 90 -4.86 -8.04 -4.31
C ARG A 90 -4.57 -8.25 -2.83
N ILE A 91 -4.10 -7.21 -2.15
CA ILE A 91 -3.90 -7.20 -0.69
C ILE A 91 -4.47 -5.89 -0.13
N ASP A 92 -5.46 -6.01 0.75
CA ASP A 92 -6.04 -4.87 1.47
C ASP A 92 -5.17 -4.49 2.67
N PHE A 93 -5.18 -3.20 2.99
CA PHE A 93 -4.49 -2.65 4.14
C PHE A 93 -5.31 -1.56 4.84
N ARG A 94 -4.95 -1.29 6.09
CA ARG A 94 -5.41 -0.14 6.86
C ARG A 94 -4.22 0.76 7.20
N GLY A 95 -4.44 2.06 7.13
CA GLY A 95 -3.52 3.08 7.65
C GLY A 95 -3.39 2.99 9.17
N VAL A 96 -2.16 3.03 9.66
CA VAL A 96 -1.82 3.04 11.09
C VAL A 96 -1.47 4.46 11.56
N ASP A 97 -0.87 5.26 10.68
CA ASP A 97 -0.51 6.65 10.93
C ASP A 97 -0.88 7.53 9.71
N LEU A 98 -0.77 8.84 9.86
CA LEU A 98 -1.13 9.82 8.85
C LEU A 98 -0.36 9.59 7.54
N LEU A 99 -1.09 9.57 6.42
CA LEU A 99 -0.47 9.67 5.11
C LEU A 99 0.07 11.09 4.90
N TYR A 100 1.38 11.25 4.86
CA TYR A 100 2.01 12.55 4.65
C TYR A 100 2.34 12.80 3.18
N ILE A 101 2.28 14.07 2.79
CA ILE A 101 2.63 14.52 1.44
C ILE A 101 4.03 15.13 1.47
N VAL A 102 4.93 14.57 0.67
CA VAL A 102 6.26 15.13 0.40
C VAL A 102 6.18 15.99 -0.86
N ARG A 103 6.62 17.25 -0.74
CA ARG A 103 6.68 18.21 -1.85
C ARG A 103 7.92 17.99 -2.71
#